data_AF-A0A238TBA0-F1
#
_entry.id   AF-A0A238TBA0-F1
#
_cell.length_a   1.000
_cell.length_b   1.000
_cell.length_c   1.000
_cell.angle_alpha   90.00
_cell.angle_beta   90.00
_cell.angle_gamma   90.00
#
_symmetry.space_group_name_H-M   'P 1'
#
loop_
_entity.id
_entity.type
_entity.pdbx_description
1 polymer ?
#
loop_
_entity_poly.entity_id
_entity_poly.type
_entity_poly.pdbx_seq_one_letter_code
_entity_poly.pdbx_strand_id
1 'polypeptide(L)' 'MVMKHLIQTLPKAELHVHIEGTFEPELIFQIAQRNSVSIPYANVDEVRAAYDFHNLQSFLDIY' A
#
# COMPACT_ATOMS: atom_id res chain seq x y z
N MET A 1 -25.92 8.50 14.99
CA MET A 1 -24.66 8.52 14.21
C MET A 1 -24.20 7.08 14.02
N VAL A 2 -23.77 6.71 12.81
CA VAL A 2 -23.22 5.37 12.53
C VAL A 2 -21.78 5.30 13.04
N MET A 3 -21.37 4.16 13.64
CA MET A 3 -20.04 3.95 14.23
C MET A 3 -18.87 4.39 13.32
N LYS A 4 -18.95 4.09 12.02
CA LYS A 4 -17.92 4.48 11.02
C LYS A 4 -17.67 5.99 10.99
N HIS A 5 -18.74 6.79 11.04
CA HIS A 5 -18.64 8.25 10.99
C HIS A 5 -17.94 8.80 12.24
N LEU A 6 -18.28 8.27 13.42
CA LEU A 6 -17.61 8.63 14.67
C LEU A 6 -16.11 8.36 14.59
N ILE A 7 -15.71 7.13 14.20
CA ILE A 7 -14.29 6.73 14.07
C ILE A 7 -13.52 7.67 13.13
N GLN A 8 -14.11 8.02 11.97
CA GLN A 8 -13.47 8.89 10.99
C GLN A 8 -13.23 10.31 11.53
N THR A 9 -14.22 10.89 12.22
CA THR A 9 -14.17 12.30 12.67
C THR A 9 -13.30 12.57 13.90
N LEU A 10 -12.91 11.53 14.65
CA LEU A 10 -12.05 11.72 15.82
C LEU A 10 -10.68 12.30 15.40
N PRO A 11 -10.12 13.28 16.13
CA PRO A 11 -8.73 13.69 15.94
C PRO A 11 -7.79 12.55 16.36
N LYS A 12 -6.77 12.28 15.54
CA LYS A 12 -5.83 11.15 15.75
C LYS A 12 -4.40 11.61 15.50
N ALA A 13 -3.47 11.01 16.20
CA ALA A 13 -2.05 11.03 15.88
C ALA A 13 -1.63 9.59 15.52
N GLU A 14 -0.93 9.41 14.41
CA GLU A 14 -0.37 8.14 13.99
C GLU A 14 1.12 8.14 14.35
N LEU A 15 1.52 7.26 15.29
CA LEU A 15 2.87 7.26 15.87
C LEU A 15 3.76 6.16 15.28
N HIS A 16 3.17 5.21 14.54
CA HIS A 16 3.89 4.15 13.87
C HIS A 16 3.26 3.96 12.49
N VAL A 17 3.93 4.51 11.49
CA VAL A 17 3.63 4.28 10.09
C VAL A 17 4.95 4.30 9.34
N HIS A 18 5.09 3.41 8.37
CA HIS A 18 6.19 3.49 7.42
C HIS A 18 5.65 4.12 6.14
N ILE A 19 6.29 5.19 5.66
CA ILE A 19 5.79 5.95 4.50
C ILE A 19 5.85 5.09 3.23
N GLU A 20 6.85 4.24 3.10
CA GLU A 20 6.98 3.32 1.98
C GLU A 20 5.84 2.29 1.98
N GLY A 21 5.37 1.90 3.17
CA GLY A 21 4.20 1.04 3.36
C GLY A 21 2.86 1.66 3.01
N THR A 22 2.80 2.96 2.68
CA THR A 22 1.58 3.63 2.21
C THR A 22 1.51 3.71 0.68
N PHE A 23 2.42 3.04 -0.05
CA PHE A 23 2.37 2.96 -1.50
C PHE A 23 1.22 2.06 -1.96
N GLU A 24 0.15 2.67 -2.42
CA GLU A 24 -0.94 1.93 -3.07
C GLU A 24 -0.48 1.36 -4.42
N PRO A 25 -0.99 0.18 -4.83
CA PRO A 25 -0.70 -0.43 -6.13
C PRO A 25 -0.81 0.53 -7.33
N GLU A 26 -1.83 1.38 -7.39
CA GLU A 26 -1.98 2.39 -8.44
C GLU A 26 -0.83 3.41 -8.44
N LEU A 27 -0.41 3.86 -7.26
CA LEU A 27 0.65 4.85 -7.12
C LEU A 27 2.01 4.28 -7.54
N ILE A 28 2.26 3.00 -7.24
CA ILE A 28 3.44 2.27 -7.72
C ILE A 28 3.55 2.38 -9.24
N PHE A 29 2.48 2.06 -9.98
CA PHE A 29 2.47 2.16 -11.45
C PHE A 29 2.63 3.60 -11.95
N GLN A 30 1.95 4.57 -11.34
CA GLN A 30 2.07 5.99 -11.73
C GLN A 30 3.50 6.50 -11.57
N ILE A 31 4.16 6.17 -10.47
CA ILE A 31 5.54 6.59 -10.20
C ILE A 31 6.52 5.85 -11.11
N ALA A 32 6.34 4.54 -11.32
CA ALA A 32 7.15 3.75 -12.24
C ALA A 32 7.09 4.31 -13.67
N GLN A 33 5.88 4.61 -14.16
CA GLN A 33 5.66 5.24 -15.46
C GLN A 33 6.35 6.61 -15.55
N ARG A 34 6.14 7.48 -14.54
CA ARG A 34 6.75 8.82 -14.50
C ARG A 34 8.28 8.76 -14.61
N ASN A 35 8.89 7.76 -13.96
CA ASN A 35 10.34 7.62 -13.89
C ASN A 35 10.92 6.68 -14.95
N SER A 36 10.12 6.15 -15.87
CA SER A 36 10.54 5.16 -16.89
C SER A 36 11.20 3.90 -16.28
N VAL A 37 10.68 3.43 -15.15
CA VAL A 37 11.14 2.21 -14.47
C VAL A 37 10.18 1.07 -14.78
N SER A 38 10.71 -0.07 -15.23
CA SER A 38 9.94 -1.31 -15.34
C SER A 38 9.82 -1.99 -13.98
N ILE A 39 8.62 -2.44 -13.62
CA ILE A 39 8.34 -3.21 -12.41
C ILE A 39 7.89 -4.63 -12.78
N PRO A 40 8.12 -5.64 -11.91
CA PRO A 40 7.87 -7.05 -12.22
C PRO A 40 6.39 -7.46 -12.11
N TYR A 41 5.47 -6.56 -12.48
CA TYR A 41 4.03 -6.78 -12.46
C TYR A 41 3.41 -6.18 -13.72
N ALA A 42 2.53 -6.92 -14.37
CA ALA A 42 1.90 -6.48 -15.61
C ALA A 42 0.79 -5.45 -15.37
N ASN A 43 0.14 -5.49 -14.20
CA ASN A 43 -0.97 -4.61 -13.84
C ASN A 43 -1.15 -4.52 -12.31
N VAL A 44 -2.05 -3.63 -11.89
CA VAL A 44 -2.38 -3.34 -10.48
C VAL A 44 -2.94 -4.57 -9.76
N ASP A 45 -3.71 -5.42 -10.45
CA ASP A 45 -4.33 -6.60 -9.84
C ASP A 45 -3.30 -7.69 -9.49
N GLU A 46 -2.22 -7.81 -10.27
CA GLU A 46 -1.09 -8.68 -9.92
C GLU A 46 -0.35 -8.21 -8.65
N VAL A 47 -0.19 -6.90 -8.46
CA VAL A 47 0.40 -6.36 -7.22
C VAL A 47 -0.50 -6.66 -6.02
N ARG A 48 -1.82 -6.49 -6.16
CA ARG A 48 -2.78 -6.84 -5.11
C ARG A 48 -2.76 -8.33 -4.77
N ALA A 49 -2.68 -9.18 -5.79
CA ALA A 49 -2.59 -10.62 -5.60
C ALA A 49 -1.28 -11.02 -4.89
N ALA A 50 -0.20 -10.25 -5.07
CA ALA A 50 1.05 -10.45 -4.37
C ALA A 50 0.99 -10.06 -2.88
N TYR A 51 0.00 -9.28 -2.44
CA TYR A 51 -0.21 -8.94 -1.02
C TYR A 51 -0.84 -10.10 -0.22
N ASP A 52 -0.34 -11.32 -0.42
CA ASP A 52 -0.70 -12.53 0.30
C ASP A 52 0.49 -12.98 1.17
N PHE A 53 0.60 -12.38 2.36
CA PHE A 53 1.74 -12.53 3.26
C PHE A 53 1.50 -13.62 4.30
N HIS A 54 2.50 -14.48 4.52
CA HIS A 54 2.43 -15.60 5.48
C HIS A 54 3.42 -15.44 6.65
N ASN A 55 4.33 -14.46 6.57
CA ASN A 55 5.22 -14.03 7.65
C ASN A 55 5.80 -12.64 7.33
N LEU A 56 6.60 -12.10 8.25
CA LEU A 56 7.25 -10.80 8.07
C LEU A 56 8.14 -10.76 6.82
N GLN A 57 8.91 -11.82 6.54
CA GLN A 57 9.82 -11.83 5.39
C GLN A 57 9.07 -11.78 4.07
N SER A 58 7.97 -12.54 3.93
CA SER A 58 7.14 -12.51 2.72
C SER A 58 6.53 -11.14 2.43
N PHE A 59 6.32 -10.32 3.46
CA PHE A 59 5.95 -8.92 3.32
C PHE A 59 7.15 -8.06 2.88
N LEU A 60 8.29 -8.22 3.55
CA LEU A 60 9.52 -7.46 3.28
C LEU A 60 10.13 -7.73 1.90
N ASP A 61 9.82 -8.87 1.27
CA ASP A 61 10.29 -9.19 -0.07
C ASP A 61 9.57 -8.36 -1.16
N ILE A 62 8.40 -7.79 -0.84
CA ILE A 62 7.60 -6.95 -1.75
C ILE A 62 7.67 -5.46 -1.36
N TYR A 63 7.78 -5.19 -0.06
CA TYR A 63 7.92 -3.85 0.53
C TYR A 63 9.16 -3.11 0.03
#